data_AF-A0A3D3PNG1-F1
#
_entry.id   AF-A0A3D3PNG1-F1
#
_cell.length_a   1.000
_cell.length_b   1.000
_cell.length_c   1.000
_cell.angle_alpha   90.00
_cell.angle_beta   90.00
_cell.angle_gamma   90.00
#
_symmetry.space_group_name_H-M   'P 1'
#
loop_
_entity.id
_entity.type
_entity.pdbx_description
1 polymer ?
#
loop_
_entity_poly.entity_id
_entity_poly.type
_entity_poly.pdbx_seq_one_letter_code
_entity_poly.pdbx_strand_id
1 'polypeptide(L)'
;MIGHLDSWTKFESAFKRFRHCDDGSIAEGNSEAVARLLVNQWNTLPLLAGLIKRDPPLKRFVLRHIDTTLDTDDLEKIKESSSLACRKDMALLCSDLKIAAIRAIK
;
A
#
# COMPACT_ATOMS: atom_id res chain seq x y z
N MET A 1 10.31 -11.27 16.57
CA MET A 1 10.27 -9.81 16.32
C MET A 1 10.19 -9.64 14.81
N ILE A 2 8.99 -9.55 14.25
CA ILE A 2 8.81 -9.27 12.81
C ILE A 2 9.33 -7.85 12.61
N GLY A 3 10.46 -7.70 11.92
CA GLY A 3 11.02 -6.38 11.66
C GLY A 3 9.97 -5.52 10.97
N HIS A 4 9.59 -4.41 11.62
CA HIS A 4 8.54 -3.53 11.13
C HIS A 4 8.81 -3.14 9.68
N LEU A 5 7.87 -3.44 8.77
CA LEU A 5 7.89 -3.03 7.37
C LEU A 5 7.56 -1.53 7.27
N ASP A 6 8.44 -0.71 7.83
CA ASP A 6 8.28 0.72 8.08
C ASP A 6 8.68 1.62 6.91
N SER A 7 9.12 1.04 5.79
CA SER A 7 9.51 1.76 4.57
C SER A 7 9.22 0.94 3.32
N TRP A 8 8.96 1.64 2.20
CA TRP A 8 8.68 0.98 0.92
C TRP A 8 9.82 0.08 0.42
N THR A 9 11.07 0.42 0.72
CA THR A 9 12.23 -0.41 0.34
C THR A 9 12.27 -1.72 1.12
N LYS A 10 11.98 -1.69 2.43
CA LYS A 10 11.88 -2.92 3.24
C LYS A 10 10.68 -3.75 2.79
N PHE A 11 9.55 -3.10 2.51
CA PHE A 11 8.36 -3.76 1.99
C PHE A 11 8.61 -4.44 0.64
N GLU A 12 9.29 -3.77 -0.30
CA GLU A 12 9.66 -4.36 -1.60
C GLU A 12 10.63 -5.54 -1.46
N SER A 13 11.60 -5.45 -0.54
CA SER A 13 12.52 -6.55 -0.25
C SER A 13 11.77 -7.76 0.34
N ALA A 14 10.85 -7.52 1.27
CA ALA A 14 10.00 -8.55 1.85
C ALA A 14 9.08 -9.18 0.79
N PHE A 15 8.43 -8.37 -0.04
CA PHE A 15 7.63 -8.81 -1.18
C PHE A 15 8.43 -9.74 -2.09
N LYS A 16 9.62 -9.34 -2.53
CA LYS A 16 10.44 -10.15 -3.43
C LYS A 16 10.77 -11.52 -2.85
N ARG A 17 11.05 -11.58 -1.54
CA ARG A 17 11.48 -12.81 -0.87
C ARG A 17 10.31 -13.69 -0.43
N PHE A 18 9.19 -13.09 -0.03
CA PHE A 18 8.13 -13.77 0.71
C PHE A 18 6.72 -13.58 0.15
N ARG A 19 6.54 -13.00 -1.05
CA ARG A 19 5.19 -12.88 -1.68
C ARG A 19 4.41 -14.18 -1.82
N HIS A 20 5.09 -15.32 -1.76
CA HIS A 20 4.49 -16.65 -1.82
C HIS A 20 3.96 -17.14 -0.45
N CYS A 21 4.35 -16.47 0.64
CA CYS A 21 3.92 -16.76 2.02
C CYS A 21 2.77 -15.85 2.47
N ASP A 22 2.10 -15.17 1.53
CA ASP A 22 1.19 -14.09 1.84
C ASP A 22 -0.22 -14.58 2.13
N ASP A 23 -0.35 -15.27 3.27
CA ASP A 23 -1.55 -15.92 3.79
C ASP A 23 -1.66 -15.75 5.32
N GLY A 24 -2.89 -15.83 5.85
CA GLY A 24 -3.22 -15.67 7.26
C GLY A 24 -2.58 -14.43 7.91
N SER A 25 -1.96 -14.61 9.08
CA SER A 25 -1.30 -13.52 9.83
C SER A 25 -0.21 -12.77 9.07
N ILE A 26 0.42 -13.40 8.05
CA ILE A 26 1.42 -12.72 7.23
C ILE A 26 0.74 -11.73 6.29
N ALA A 27 -0.38 -12.13 5.68
CA ALA A 27 -1.17 -11.25 4.83
C ALA A 27 -1.72 -10.06 5.61
N GLU A 28 -2.25 -10.29 6.82
CA GLU A 28 -2.71 -9.22 7.71
C GLU A 28 -1.57 -8.26 8.10
N GLY A 29 -0.39 -8.79 8.42
CA GLY A 29 0.78 -7.97 8.71
C GLY A 29 1.25 -7.12 7.53
N ASN A 30 1.14 -7.64 6.30
CA ASN A 30 1.42 -6.88 5.08
C ASN A 30 0.35 -5.81 4.82
N SER A 31 -0.93 -6.11 5.05
CA SER A 31 -2.03 -5.14 4.97
C SER A 31 -1.81 -3.98 5.94
N GLU A 32 -1.52 -4.27 7.20
CA GLU A 32 -1.22 -3.25 8.22
C GLU A 32 0.01 -2.41 7.84
N ALA A 33 1.07 -3.03 7.33
CA ALA A 33 2.25 -2.30 6.87
C ALA A 33 1.95 -1.34 5.72
N VAL A 34 1.18 -1.78 4.72
CA VAL A 34 0.74 -0.95 3.59
C VAL A 34 -0.10 0.22 4.09
N ALA A 35 -1.06 -0.03 4.99
CA ALA A 35 -1.92 1.00 5.56
C ALA A 35 -1.09 2.06 6.29
N ARG A 36 -0.19 1.65 7.19
CA ARG A 36 0.65 2.59 7.94
C ARG A 36 1.58 3.40 7.05
N LEU A 37 2.14 2.80 5.99
CA LEU A 37 2.97 3.53 5.03
C LEU A 37 2.17 4.57 4.25
N LEU A 38 0.94 4.24 3.84
CA LEU A 38 0.08 5.19 3.12
C LEU A 38 -0.44 6.29 4.05
N VAL A 39 -0.96 5.93 5.22
CA VAL A 39 -1.59 6.87 6.15
C VAL A 39 -0.57 7.77 6.84
N ASN A 40 0.52 7.20 7.36
CA ASN A 40 1.48 7.95 8.18
C ASN A 40 2.63 8.53 7.36
N GLN A 41 2.90 7.99 6.16
CA GLN A 41 4.07 8.35 5.35
C GLN A 41 3.69 8.64 3.89
N TRP A 42 2.53 9.26 3.65
CA TRP A 42 2.04 9.57 2.30
C TRP A 42 3.06 10.30 1.42
N ASN A 43 3.89 11.17 2.02
CA ASN A 43 4.97 11.90 1.33
C ASN A 43 6.04 10.97 0.69
N THR A 44 6.10 9.70 1.08
CA THR A 44 6.97 8.68 0.51
C THR A 44 6.37 7.94 -0.70
N LEU A 45 5.12 8.26 -1.10
CA LEU A 45 4.48 7.69 -2.29
C LEU A 45 5.31 7.79 -3.58
N PRO A 46 6.11 8.85 -3.85
CA PRO A 46 7.02 8.89 -4.99
C PRO A 46 8.06 7.76 -5.00
N LEU A 47 8.53 7.33 -3.82
CA LEU A 47 9.44 6.19 -3.70
C LEU A 47 8.75 4.89 -4.11
N LEU A 48 7.52 4.65 -3.63
CA LEU A 48 6.71 3.50 -4.06
C LEU A 48 6.50 3.51 -5.57
N ALA A 49 6.14 4.66 -6.16
CA ALA A 49 5.97 4.78 -7.60
C ALA A 49 7.25 4.43 -8.37
N GLY A 50 8.41 4.85 -7.87
CA GLY A 50 9.72 4.47 -8.43
C GLY A 50 9.99 2.96 -8.34
N LEU A 51 9.67 2.33 -7.21
CA LEU A 51 9.81 0.89 -7.02
C LEU A 51 8.87 0.11 -7.95
N ILE A 52 7.61 0.53 -8.08
CA ILE A 52 6.64 -0.06 -9.00
C ILE A 52 7.11 0.02 -10.46
N LYS A 53 7.74 1.12 -10.87
CA LYS A 53 8.32 1.23 -12.23
C LYS A 53 9.42 0.20 -12.48
N ARG A 54 10.17 -0.18 -11.44
CA ARG A 54 11.25 -1.17 -11.51
C ARG A 54 10.76 -2.61 -11.35
N ASP A 55 9.71 -2.81 -10.56
CA ASP A 55 9.10 -4.11 -10.27
C ASP A 55 7.55 -4.02 -10.36
N PRO A 56 6.98 -4.05 -11.58
CA PRO A 56 5.54 -3.84 -11.78
C PRO A 56 4.60 -4.75 -10.97
N PRO A 57 4.92 -6.04 -10.72
CA PRO A 57 4.17 -6.90 -9.82
C PRO A 57 3.92 -6.31 -8.41
N LEU A 58 4.83 -5.47 -7.91
CA LEU A 58 4.69 -4.83 -6.60
C LEU A 58 3.40 -4.01 -6.50
N LYS A 59 2.98 -3.35 -7.59
CA LYS A 59 1.76 -2.53 -7.59
C LYS A 59 0.53 -3.36 -7.24
N ARG A 60 0.36 -4.51 -7.90
CA ARG A 60 -0.78 -5.40 -7.65
C ARG A 60 -0.75 -5.92 -6.22
N PHE A 61 0.45 -6.21 -5.71
CA PHE A 61 0.65 -6.66 -4.35
C PHE A 61 0.28 -5.59 -3.32
N VAL A 62 0.66 -4.33 -3.52
CA VAL A 62 0.22 -3.24 -2.63
C VAL A 62 -1.31 -3.08 -2.68
N LEU A 63 -1.90 -3.07 -3.87
CA LEU A 63 -3.35 -2.84 -4.02
C LEU A 63 -4.21 -3.95 -3.43
N ARG A 64 -3.78 -5.22 -3.45
CA ARG A 64 -4.53 -6.33 -2.82
C ARG A 64 -4.58 -6.22 -1.29
N HIS A 65 -3.65 -5.49 -0.69
CA HIS A 65 -3.54 -5.27 0.76
C HIS A 65 -4.29 -4.03 1.24
N ILE A 66 -4.97 -3.33 0.32
CA ILE A 66 -5.95 -2.30 0.65
C ILE A 66 -7.32 -2.97 0.50
N ASP A 67 -7.71 -3.69 1.54
CA ASP A 67 -8.92 -4.51 1.58
C ASP A 67 -9.69 -4.30 2.89
N THR A 68 -10.74 -5.10 3.09
CA THR A 68 -11.67 -5.02 4.23
C THR A 68 -11.04 -5.41 5.57
N THR A 69 -9.79 -5.90 5.60
CA THR A 69 -9.08 -6.22 6.84
C THR A 69 -8.50 -4.97 7.52
N LEU A 70 -8.41 -3.86 6.79
CA LEU A 70 -7.94 -2.59 7.31
C LEU A 70 -9.01 -1.87 8.13
N ASP A 71 -8.56 -1.03 9.06
CA ASP A 71 -9.43 -0.11 9.77
C ASP A 71 -10.11 0.89 8.81
N THR A 72 -11.41 1.11 9.01
CA THR A 72 -12.21 1.99 8.15
C THR A 72 -11.67 3.42 8.10
N ASP A 73 -11.14 3.95 9.22
CA ASP A 73 -10.55 5.30 9.25
C ASP A 73 -9.27 5.36 8.42
N ASP A 74 -8.47 4.28 8.39
CA ASP A 74 -7.29 4.19 7.55
C ASP A 74 -7.67 4.14 6.06
N LEU A 75 -8.71 3.37 5.71
CA LEU A 75 -9.24 3.32 4.34
C LEU A 75 -9.76 4.69 3.87
N GLU A 76 -10.51 5.39 4.73
CA GLU A 76 -10.99 6.75 4.47
C GLU A 76 -9.82 7.72 4.24
N LYS A 77 -8.79 7.70 5.10
CA LYS A 77 -7.57 8.52 4.92
C LYS A 77 -6.84 8.20 3.62
N ILE A 78 -6.74 6.93 3.22
CA ILE A 78 -6.12 6.54 1.95
C ILE A 78 -6.92 7.12 0.78
N LYS A 79 -8.26 7.01 0.81
CA LYS A 79 -9.16 7.57 -0.21
C LYS A 79 -9.01 9.09 -0.36
N GLU A 80 -8.97 9.80 0.77
CA GLU A 80 -8.81 11.26 0.82
C GLU A 80 -7.44 11.70 0.33
N SER A 81 -6.37 11.09 0.85
CA SER A 81 -4.98 11.42 0.47
C SER A 81 -4.74 11.17 -1.03
N SER A 82 -5.31 10.09 -1.56
CA SER A 82 -5.28 9.78 -2.99
C SER A 82 -5.96 10.84 -3.87
N SER A 83 -6.88 11.62 -3.29
CA SER A 83 -7.60 12.67 -4.01
C SER A 83 -6.96 14.06 -3.82
N LEU A 84 -6.56 14.40 -2.60
CA LEU A 84 -6.14 15.75 -2.21
C LEU A 84 -4.62 15.95 -2.28
N ALA A 85 -3.84 14.92 -1.95
CA ALA A 85 -2.38 14.99 -1.85
C ALA A 85 -1.67 14.25 -2.99
N CYS A 86 -2.39 13.97 -4.08
CA CYS A 86 -1.82 13.30 -5.24
C CYS A 86 -1.07 14.27 -6.15
N ARG A 87 0.16 13.90 -6.53
CA ARG A 87 0.92 14.61 -7.55
C ARG A 87 0.53 14.15 -8.96
N LYS A 88 0.55 15.08 -9.92
CA LYS A 88 0.12 14.84 -11.31
C LYS A 88 0.88 13.69 -12.00
N ASP A 89 2.17 13.52 -11.70
CA ASP A 89 3.03 12.47 -12.24
C ASP A 89 2.71 11.05 -11.72
N MET A 90 1.82 10.94 -10.74
CA MET A 90 1.38 9.68 -10.13
C MET A 90 -0.14 9.50 -10.15
N ALA A 91 -0.85 10.26 -10.98
CA ALA A 91 -2.32 10.25 -11.03
C ALA A 91 -2.92 8.85 -11.19
N LEU A 92 -2.30 7.99 -12.01
CA LEU A 92 -2.74 6.59 -12.18
C LEU A 92 -2.61 5.78 -10.89
N LEU A 93 -1.48 5.90 -10.18
CA LEU A 93 -1.26 5.17 -8.92
C LEU A 93 -2.25 5.64 -7.84
N CYS A 94 -2.44 6.95 -7.69
CA CYS A 94 -3.42 7.50 -6.76
C CYS A 94 -4.84 7.06 -7.09
N SER A 95 -5.21 7.03 -8.38
CA SER A 95 -6.52 6.56 -8.81
C SER A 95 -6.75 5.10 -8.40
N ASP A 96 -5.75 4.25 -8.58
CA ASP A 96 -5.86 2.84 -8.19
C ASP A 96 -5.95 2.67 -6.66
N LEU A 97 -5.16 3.42 -5.89
CA LEU A 97 -5.23 3.44 -4.42
C LEU A 97 -6.61 3.88 -3.93
N LYS A 98 -7.16 4.94 -4.52
CA LYS A 98 -8.51 5.43 -4.23
C LYS A 98 -9.57 4.38 -4.52
N ILE A 99 -9.50 3.72 -5.67
CA ILE A 99 -10.46 2.69 -6.06
C ILE A 99 -10.38 1.49 -5.12
N ALA A 100 -9.18 1.05 -4.74
CA ALA A 100 -8.99 -0.03 -3.79
C ALA A 100 -9.62 0.32 -2.43
N ALA A 101 -9.34 1.51 -1.90
CA ALA A 101 -9.92 1.98 -0.64
C ALA A 101 -11.46 2.05 -0.69
N ILE A 102 -12.04 2.61 -1.76
CA ILE A 102 -13.51 2.69 -1.93
C ILE A 102 -14.15 1.29 -1.94
N ARG A 103 -13.48 0.30 -2.55
CA ARG A 103 -13.99 -1.07 -2.57
C ARG A 103 -13.94 -1.74 -1.20
N ALA A 104 -12.95 -1.39 -0.39
CA ALA A 104 -12.75 -1.94 0.95
C ALA A 104 -13.67 -1.32 2.02
N ILE A 105 -14.17 -0.11 1.81
CA ILE A 105 -15.11 0.57 2.75
C ILE A 105 -16.55 0.00 2.65
N LYS A 106 -16.86 -0.72 1.57
CA LYS A 106 -18.23 -1.15 1.23
C LYS A 106 -18.72 -2.38 1.98
#